data_AF-A0A0A6Z9W9-F1
#
_entry.id   AF-A0A0A6Z9W9-F1
#
_cell.length_a   1.000
_cell.length_b   1.000
_cell.length_c   1.000
_cell.angle_alpha   90.00
_cell.angle_beta   90.00
_cell.angle_gamma   90.00
#
_symmetry.space_group_name_H-M   'P 1'
#
loop_
_entity.id
_entity.type
_entity.pdbx_description
1 polymer ?
#
loop_
_entity_poly.entity_id
_entity_poly.type
_entity_poly.pdbx_seq_one_letter_code
_entity_poly.pdbx_strand_id
1 'polypeptide(L)'
;MPGGQKKAYKLVSSMLQKISAKFKNEPCVSYIGPNGAGHYVKMVHNGIEYGDMQLIAESYFLLKHLLHMNNEELANTFSQWNKGELNSYLIDITKDIFVMKDGNENYLIDFILDVAEDKGTGKWISKNALELREPLSLITESVFSRYLSSLKEQRIAASKTLKGPNIKTCIKDKNNFIEEVRRALYLGKIISYAQGFSQLKRASEKYSWNLEYGEIAKIFRSGCIIRANFLQKITEEYSCNKTIVNLLLTPYFSKIANEYEISLRNIVIQSIKYGISIPTFAAAISYYDSYRTVNSSANLIQAQRDYFG
;
A
#
# COMPACT_ATOMS: atom_id res chain seq x y z
N MET A 1 18.85 -4.75 -5.00
CA MET A 1 18.23 -6.07 -4.75
C MET A 1 18.82 -7.08 -5.74
N PRO A 2 20.10 -7.45 -5.61
CA PRO A 2 20.79 -8.28 -6.61
C PRO A 2 20.27 -9.73 -6.63
N GLY A 3 19.99 -10.24 -7.83
CA GLY A 3 19.73 -11.66 -8.10
C GLY A 3 20.60 -12.17 -9.25
N GLY A 4 20.69 -13.49 -9.42
CA GLY A 4 21.50 -14.12 -10.47
C GLY A 4 22.46 -15.16 -9.91
N GLN A 5 23.65 -15.28 -10.51
CA GLN A 5 24.65 -16.25 -10.04
C GLN A 5 25.25 -15.81 -8.70
N LYS A 6 25.19 -16.68 -7.68
CA LYS A 6 25.76 -16.40 -6.35
C LYS A 6 27.27 -16.12 -6.39
N LYS A 7 28.00 -16.73 -7.34
CA LYS A 7 29.44 -16.44 -7.58
C LYS A 7 29.66 -14.99 -8.04
N ALA A 8 28.86 -14.51 -9.00
CA ALA A 8 28.94 -13.13 -9.47
C ALA A 8 28.61 -12.12 -8.36
N TYR A 9 27.59 -12.40 -7.55
CA TYR A 9 27.27 -11.55 -6.39
C TYR A 9 28.46 -11.40 -5.42
N LYS A 10 29.19 -12.48 -5.14
CA LYS A 10 30.37 -12.43 -4.26
C LYS A 10 31.48 -11.49 -4.79
N LEU A 11 31.62 -11.34 -6.11
CA LEU A 11 32.62 -10.46 -6.72
C LEU A 11 32.25 -8.97 -6.55
N VAL A 12 30.96 -8.64 -6.57
CA VAL A 12 30.46 -7.25 -6.52
C VAL A 12 29.92 -6.83 -5.15
N SER A 13 29.73 -7.76 -4.21
CA SER A 13 29.02 -7.52 -2.94
C SER A 13 29.67 -6.42 -2.11
N SER A 14 31.00 -6.37 -2.02
CA SER A 14 31.72 -5.32 -1.26
C SER A 14 31.41 -3.92 -1.79
N MET A 15 31.41 -3.74 -3.11
CA MET A 15 31.05 -2.47 -3.74
C MET A 15 29.59 -2.13 -3.45
N LEU A 16 28.68 -3.08 -3.68
CA LEU A 16 27.25 -2.88 -3.47
C LEU A 16 26.92 -2.50 -2.02
N GLN A 17 27.55 -3.15 -1.04
CA GLN A 17 27.37 -2.84 0.38
C GLN A 17 27.88 -1.44 0.74
N LYS A 18 29.02 -1.02 0.18
CA LYS A 18 29.59 0.31 0.42
C LYS A 18 28.70 1.44 -0.10
N ILE A 19 28.11 1.28 -1.29
CA ILE A 19 27.30 2.33 -1.93
C ILE A 19 25.83 2.30 -1.50
N SER A 20 25.33 1.19 -0.95
CA SER A 20 23.95 1.09 -0.50
C SER A 20 23.67 1.99 0.72
N ALA A 21 22.43 2.45 0.85
CA ALA A 21 21.96 3.06 2.08
C ALA A 21 22.18 2.11 3.27
N LYS A 22 22.38 2.66 4.46
CA LYS A 22 22.55 1.89 5.69
C LYS A 22 21.40 2.17 6.66
N PHE A 23 20.95 1.15 7.36
CA PHE A 23 20.01 1.27 8.46
C PHE A 23 20.66 0.69 9.72
N LYS A 24 20.90 1.52 10.74
CA LYS A 24 21.65 1.12 11.95
C LYS A 24 22.97 0.42 11.62
N ASN A 25 23.75 1.00 10.69
CA ASN A 25 25.00 0.45 10.14
C ASN A 25 24.89 -0.83 9.29
N GLU A 26 23.71 -1.42 9.13
CA GLU A 26 23.49 -2.55 8.24
C GLU A 26 23.24 -2.06 6.80
N PRO A 27 23.97 -2.57 5.78
CA PRO A 27 23.76 -2.18 4.39
C PRO A 27 22.43 -2.71 3.86
N CYS A 28 21.68 -1.87 3.14
CA CYS A 28 20.39 -2.23 2.52
C CYS A 28 20.59 -2.94 1.17
N VAL A 29 21.39 -4.00 1.19
CA VAL A 29 21.61 -4.89 0.06
C VAL A 29 21.88 -6.31 0.54
N SER A 30 21.26 -7.29 -0.11
CA SER A 30 21.47 -8.71 0.14
C SER A 30 21.28 -9.49 -1.15
N TYR A 31 21.88 -10.68 -1.25
CA TYR A 31 21.64 -11.59 -2.36
C TYR A 31 20.21 -12.15 -2.26
N ILE A 32 19.38 -11.83 -3.24
CA ILE A 32 17.95 -12.13 -3.20
C ILE A 32 17.68 -13.58 -3.59
N GLY A 33 18.37 -14.09 -4.62
CA GLY A 33 18.08 -15.41 -5.18
C GLY A 33 18.65 -15.55 -6.59
N PRO A 34 18.43 -16.72 -7.22
CA PRO A 34 18.92 -16.99 -8.57
C PRO A 34 18.16 -16.18 -9.63
N ASN A 35 18.68 -16.19 -10.86
CA ASN A 35 18.00 -15.69 -12.06
C ASN A 35 17.44 -14.26 -11.88
N GLY A 36 16.14 -14.07 -12.18
CA GLY A 36 15.42 -12.80 -12.08
C GLY A 36 14.89 -12.43 -10.69
N ALA A 37 15.23 -13.18 -9.62
CA ALA A 37 14.67 -12.98 -8.29
C ALA A 37 14.82 -11.53 -7.78
N GLY A 38 15.96 -10.91 -8.03
CA GLY A 38 16.22 -9.52 -7.67
C GLY A 38 15.29 -8.51 -8.34
N HIS A 39 15.03 -8.68 -9.65
CA HIS A 39 14.09 -7.85 -10.38
C HIS A 39 12.65 -8.10 -9.94
N TYR A 40 12.31 -9.34 -9.63
CA TYR A 40 10.99 -9.69 -9.12
C TYR A 40 10.70 -9.02 -7.77
N VAL A 41 11.64 -9.05 -6.83
CA VAL A 41 11.52 -8.32 -5.56
C VAL A 41 11.37 -6.81 -5.78
N LYS A 42 12.07 -6.24 -6.77
CA LYS A 42 11.90 -4.82 -7.12
C LYS A 42 10.51 -4.52 -7.71
N MET A 43 9.98 -5.41 -8.55
CA MET A 43 8.62 -5.31 -9.07
C MET A 43 7.60 -5.31 -7.92
N VAL A 44 7.75 -6.22 -6.95
CA VAL A 44 6.87 -6.26 -5.77
C VAL A 44 6.99 -4.98 -4.92
N HIS A 45 8.21 -4.47 -4.70
CA HIS A 45 8.42 -3.18 -4.05
C HIS A 45 7.62 -2.06 -4.73
N ASN A 46 7.65 -1.96 -6.06
CA ASN A 46 6.92 -0.91 -6.77
C ASN A 46 5.39 -1.09 -6.69
N GLY A 47 4.90 -2.32 -6.60
CA GLY A 47 3.48 -2.55 -6.30
C GLY A 47 3.08 -2.04 -4.92
N ILE A 48 3.86 -2.38 -3.90
CA ILE A 48 3.63 -1.90 -2.53
C ILE A 48 3.69 -0.37 -2.48
N GLU A 49 4.62 0.25 -3.20
CA GLU A 49 4.72 1.70 -3.36
C GLU A 49 3.43 2.31 -3.93
N TYR A 50 2.84 1.68 -4.96
CA TYR A 50 1.58 2.17 -5.54
C TYR A 50 0.43 2.07 -4.54
N GLY A 51 0.35 0.96 -3.80
CA GLY A 51 -0.62 0.79 -2.72
C GLY A 51 -0.48 1.85 -1.62
N ASP A 52 0.76 2.09 -1.14
CA ASP A 52 1.05 3.09 -0.11
C ASP A 52 0.66 4.50 -0.56
N MET A 53 1.03 4.90 -1.78
CA MET A 53 0.68 6.20 -2.34
C MET A 53 -0.83 6.38 -2.47
N GLN A 54 -1.55 5.35 -2.92
CA GLN A 54 -2.99 5.42 -3.12
C GLN A 54 -3.75 5.49 -1.78
N LEU A 55 -3.33 4.71 -0.77
CA LEU A 55 -3.90 4.80 0.58
C LEU A 55 -3.71 6.19 1.18
N ILE A 56 -2.51 6.78 1.02
CA ILE A 56 -2.21 8.15 1.45
C ILE A 56 -3.11 9.16 0.73
N ALA A 57 -3.28 9.01 -0.59
CA ALA A 57 -4.15 9.88 -1.39
C ALA A 57 -5.61 9.78 -0.95
N GLU A 58 -6.11 8.59 -0.63
CA GLU A 58 -7.46 8.38 -0.09
C GLU A 58 -7.63 9.04 1.29
N SER A 59 -6.64 8.91 2.18
CA SER A 59 -6.64 9.61 3.48
C SER A 59 -6.70 11.13 3.30
N TYR A 60 -5.86 11.69 2.43
CA TYR A 60 -5.88 13.10 2.07
C TYR A 60 -7.26 13.54 1.58
N PHE A 61 -7.83 12.80 0.64
CA PHE A 61 -9.08 13.17 -0.01
C PHE A 61 -10.26 13.13 0.97
N LEU A 62 -10.28 12.17 1.91
CA LEU A 62 -11.26 12.11 2.99
C LEU A 62 -11.16 13.32 3.92
N LEU A 63 -9.95 13.66 4.38
CA LEU A 63 -9.74 14.82 5.27
C LEU A 63 -10.12 16.13 4.58
N LYS A 64 -9.73 16.31 3.32
CA LYS A 64 -10.07 17.52 2.54
C LYS A 64 -11.57 17.66 2.30
N HIS A 65 -12.24 16.60 1.86
CA HIS A 65 -13.64 16.72 1.44
C HIS A 65 -14.67 16.50 2.55
N LEU A 66 -14.35 15.72 3.59
CA LEU A 66 -15.29 15.45 4.68
C LEU A 66 -15.11 16.39 5.88
N LEU A 67 -13.87 16.82 6.15
CA LEU A 67 -13.56 17.74 7.26
C LEU A 67 -13.30 19.18 6.81
N HIS A 68 -13.22 19.42 5.50
CA HIS A 68 -12.87 20.71 4.88
C HIS A 68 -11.52 21.24 5.36
N MET A 69 -10.56 20.34 5.58
CA MET A 69 -9.23 20.73 6.02
C MET A 69 -8.47 21.45 4.91
N ASN A 70 -7.83 22.56 5.26
CA ASN A 70 -6.93 23.27 4.36
C ASN A 70 -5.54 22.61 4.33
N ASN A 71 -4.66 23.07 3.43
CA ASN A 71 -3.37 22.43 3.20
C ASN A 71 -2.42 22.51 4.41
N GLU A 72 -2.48 23.57 5.22
CA GLU A 72 -1.69 23.69 6.46
C GLU A 72 -2.17 22.70 7.53
N GLU A 73 -3.49 22.54 7.67
CA GLU A 73 -4.07 21.54 8.58
C GLU A 73 -3.69 20.12 8.15
N LEU A 74 -3.75 19.83 6.83
CA LEU A 74 -3.32 18.55 6.27
C LEU A 74 -1.83 18.29 6.54
N ALA A 75 -0.96 19.28 6.30
CA ALA A 75 0.47 19.18 6.59
C ALA A 75 0.75 18.89 8.06
N ASN A 76 0.04 19.59 8.96
CA ASN A 76 0.17 19.37 10.40
C ASN A 76 -0.28 17.97 10.81
N THR A 77 -1.40 17.46 10.29
CA THR A 77 -1.86 16.10 10.56
C THR A 77 -0.87 15.04 10.06
N PHE A 78 -0.38 15.15 8.83
CA PHE A 78 0.61 14.20 8.30
C PHE A 78 1.96 14.32 9.02
N SER A 79 2.35 15.52 9.48
CA SER A 79 3.51 15.73 10.35
C SER A 79 3.37 14.99 11.68
N GLN A 80 2.19 15.04 12.31
CA GLN A 80 1.90 14.28 13.52
C GLN A 80 1.91 12.77 13.27
N TRP A 81 1.28 12.30 12.18
CA TRP A 81 1.30 10.88 11.81
C TRP A 81 2.73 10.37 11.56
N ASN A 82 3.60 11.20 10.97
CA ASN A 82 4.99 10.82 10.72
C ASN A 82 5.83 10.67 12.00
N LYS A 83 5.37 11.20 13.14
CA LYS A 83 6.03 10.99 14.45
C LYS A 83 5.64 9.66 15.11
N GLY A 84 4.58 9.01 14.62
CA GLY A 84 4.05 7.76 15.16
C GLY A 84 4.38 6.54 14.29
N GLU A 85 3.48 5.56 14.30
CA GLU A 85 3.67 4.28 13.58
C GLU A 85 3.64 4.40 12.06
N LEU A 86 3.07 5.50 11.53
CA LEU A 86 3.10 5.82 10.11
C LEU A 86 4.42 6.46 9.65
N ASN A 87 5.42 6.59 10.53
CA ASN A 87 6.74 7.12 10.19
C ASN A 87 7.31 6.46 8.93
N SER A 88 7.38 7.24 7.85
CA SER A 88 7.80 6.76 6.54
C SER A 88 8.19 7.91 5.62
N TYR A 89 9.00 7.63 4.61
CA TYR A 89 9.38 8.64 3.63
C TYR A 89 8.16 9.22 2.89
N LEU A 90 7.20 8.38 2.49
CA LEU A 90 6.03 8.84 1.75
C LEU A 90 5.15 9.79 2.58
N ILE A 91 4.97 9.53 3.87
CA ILE A 91 4.25 10.46 4.76
C ILE A 91 5.05 11.76 4.94
N ASP A 92 6.38 11.66 5.07
CA ASP A 92 7.26 12.81 5.24
C ASP A 92 7.24 13.77 4.04
N ILE A 93 7.32 13.25 2.81
CA ILE A 93 7.20 14.10 1.63
C ILE A 93 5.77 14.62 1.44
N THR A 94 4.75 13.86 1.89
CA THR A 94 3.34 14.28 1.72
C THR A 94 3.03 15.51 2.55
N LYS A 95 3.52 15.60 3.80
CA LYS A 95 3.34 16.82 4.62
C LYS A 95 4.02 18.04 3.97
N ASP A 96 5.18 17.86 3.34
CA ASP A 96 5.94 18.95 2.71
C ASP A 96 5.27 19.39 1.40
N ILE A 97 4.69 18.45 0.65
CA ILE A 97 3.94 18.72 -0.59
C ILE A 97 2.74 19.65 -0.32
N PHE A 98 2.02 19.47 0.79
CA PHE A 98 0.84 20.31 1.07
C PHE A 98 1.17 21.79 1.24
N VAL A 99 2.35 22.11 1.81
CA VAL A 99 2.78 23.50 2.06
C VAL A 99 3.68 24.06 0.97
N MET A 100 3.98 23.28 -0.07
CA MET A 100 4.77 23.75 -1.20
C MET A 100 3.99 24.80 -2.00
N LYS A 101 4.57 25.98 -2.17
CA LYS A 101 3.98 27.08 -2.92
C LYS A 101 4.66 27.31 -4.27
N ASP A 102 3.91 27.82 -5.23
CA ASP A 102 4.44 28.33 -6.50
C ASP A 102 5.00 29.75 -6.36
N GLY A 103 5.48 30.34 -7.47
CA GLY A 103 6.03 31.71 -7.49
C GLY A 103 4.99 32.81 -7.21
N ASN A 104 3.70 32.48 -7.13
CA ASN A 104 2.58 33.38 -6.84
C ASN A 104 1.97 33.12 -5.45
N GLU A 105 2.67 32.39 -4.57
CA GLU A 105 2.21 32.02 -3.22
C GLU A 105 0.99 31.08 -3.18
N ASN A 106 0.61 30.46 -4.30
CA ASN A 106 -0.45 29.45 -4.32
C ASN A 106 0.10 28.08 -3.92
N TYR A 107 -0.69 27.28 -3.19
CA TYR A 107 -0.32 25.91 -2.90
C TYR A 107 -0.29 25.07 -4.17
N LEU A 108 0.90 24.54 -4.52
CA LEU A 108 1.14 23.90 -5.81
C LEU A 108 0.24 22.67 -6.04
N ILE A 109 -0.05 21.89 -5.00
CA ILE A 109 -0.87 20.67 -5.07
C ILE A 109 -2.27 20.93 -5.64
N ASP A 110 -2.83 22.12 -5.45
CA ASP A 110 -4.17 22.47 -5.93
C ASP A 110 -4.20 22.77 -7.45
N PHE A 111 -3.03 22.96 -8.07
CA PHE A 111 -2.88 23.27 -9.49
C PHE A 111 -2.28 22.10 -10.30
N ILE A 112 -1.84 21.03 -9.64
CA ILE A 112 -1.35 19.82 -10.31
C ILE A 112 -2.54 19.10 -10.96
N LEU A 113 -2.41 18.79 -12.25
CA LEU A 113 -3.40 17.98 -12.96
C LEU A 113 -3.51 16.59 -12.32
N ASP A 114 -4.73 16.18 -11.97
CA ASP A 114 -5.07 14.90 -11.35
C ASP A 114 -5.07 13.73 -12.35
N VAL A 115 -3.96 13.58 -13.07
CA VAL A 115 -3.69 12.50 -14.03
C VAL A 115 -2.38 11.84 -13.62
N ALA A 116 -2.49 10.72 -12.89
CA ALA A 116 -1.34 9.99 -12.42
C ALA A 116 -0.74 9.12 -13.54
N GLU A 117 0.54 9.33 -13.83
CA GLU A 117 1.29 8.51 -14.78
C GLU A 117 1.53 7.08 -14.23
N ASP A 118 1.49 6.09 -15.11
CA ASP A 118 1.91 4.70 -14.86
C ASP A 118 3.07 4.35 -15.80
N LYS A 119 4.24 4.05 -15.22
CA LYS A 119 5.44 3.62 -15.97
C LYS A 119 5.42 2.12 -16.29
N GLY A 120 4.31 1.43 -16.02
CA GLY A 120 4.06 0.03 -16.33
C GLY A 120 4.51 -0.96 -15.24
N THR A 121 5.37 -0.56 -14.31
CA THR A 121 5.88 -1.45 -13.25
C THR A 121 4.80 -1.87 -12.25
N GLY A 122 3.85 -1.00 -11.94
CA GLY A 122 2.70 -1.32 -11.10
C GLY A 122 1.74 -2.32 -11.77
N LYS A 123 1.59 -2.27 -13.10
CA LYS A 123 0.82 -3.25 -13.86
C LYS A 123 1.44 -4.65 -13.80
N TRP A 124 2.77 -4.76 -13.81
CA TRP A 124 3.45 -6.05 -13.86
C TRP A 124 3.19 -6.92 -12.63
N ILE A 125 3.19 -6.32 -11.43
CA ILE A 125 2.90 -7.05 -10.21
C ILE A 125 1.47 -7.59 -10.20
N SER A 126 0.47 -6.79 -10.61
CA SER A 126 -0.93 -7.21 -10.68
C SER A 126 -1.14 -8.29 -11.73
N LYS A 127 -0.54 -8.15 -12.91
CA LYS A 127 -0.58 -9.20 -13.94
C LYS A 127 0.03 -10.50 -13.40
N ASN A 128 1.18 -10.42 -12.77
CA ASN A 128 1.83 -11.61 -12.24
C ASN A 128 1.08 -12.23 -11.06
N ALA A 129 0.39 -11.44 -10.23
CA ALA A 129 -0.44 -11.96 -9.16
C ALA A 129 -1.58 -12.84 -9.72
N LEU A 130 -2.21 -12.41 -10.81
CA LEU A 130 -3.20 -13.22 -11.54
C LEU A 130 -2.60 -14.54 -12.05
N GLU A 131 -1.40 -14.50 -12.64
CA GLU A 131 -0.68 -15.69 -13.12
C GLU A 131 -0.28 -16.65 -11.98
N LEU A 132 -0.05 -16.12 -10.78
CA LEU A 132 0.26 -16.88 -9.57
C LEU A 132 -0.98 -17.32 -8.79
N ARG A 133 -2.17 -16.84 -9.18
CA ARG A 133 -3.43 -16.98 -8.43
C ARG A 133 -3.33 -16.45 -7.00
N GLU A 134 -2.58 -15.36 -6.82
CA GLU A 134 -2.42 -14.68 -5.55
C GLU A 134 -3.37 -13.47 -5.46
N PRO A 135 -4.25 -13.40 -4.44
CA PRO A 135 -5.17 -12.28 -4.28
C PRO A 135 -4.43 -10.99 -3.88
N LEU A 136 -4.22 -10.12 -4.87
CA LEU A 136 -3.52 -8.84 -4.71
C LEU A 136 -4.46 -7.64 -4.95
N SER A 137 -5.61 -7.65 -4.28
CA SER A 137 -6.71 -6.72 -4.56
C SER A 137 -6.32 -5.26 -4.35
N LEU A 138 -5.68 -4.92 -3.23
CA LEU A 138 -5.40 -3.53 -2.85
C LEU A 138 -4.40 -2.88 -3.82
N ILE A 139 -3.30 -3.56 -4.10
CA ILE A 139 -2.30 -3.05 -5.05
C ILE A 139 -2.91 -2.95 -6.45
N THR A 140 -3.76 -3.90 -6.84
CA THR A 140 -4.40 -3.84 -8.17
C THR A 140 -5.40 -2.68 -8.28
N GLU A 141 -6.17 -2.40 -7.24
CA GLU A 141 -7.00 -1.19 -7.18
C GLU A 141 -6.16 0.09 -7.30
N SER A 142 -4.97 0.13 -6.70
CA SER A 142 -4.08 1.29 -6.84
C SER A 142 -3.61 1.53 -8.29
N VAL A 143 -3.50 0.47 -9.09
CA VAL A 143 -3.23 0.58 -10.54
C VAL A 143 -4.47 1.08 -11.28
N PHE A 144 -5.65 0.53 -10.99
CA PHE A 144 -6.90 0.97 -11.61
C PHE A 144 -7.24 2.43 -11.28
N SER A 145 -6.96 2.90 -10.06
CA SER A 145 -7.12 4.32 -9.69
C SER A 145 -6.30 5.25 -10.58
N ARG A 146 -5.08 4.86 -10.95
CA ARG A 146 -4.26 5.64 -11.90
C ARG A 146 -4.88 5.66 -13.28
N TYR A 147 -5.37 4.52 -13.77
CA TYR A 147 -6.06 4.45 -15.06
C TYR A 147 -7.34 5.28 -15.06
N LEU A 148 -8.12 5.26 -13.97
CA LEU A 148 -9.32 6.08 -13.85
C LEU A 148 -8.96 7.58 -13.83
N SER A 149 -7.85 7.94 -13.18
CA SER A 149 -7.38 9.33 -13.16
C SER A 149 -7.04 9.84 -14.55
N SER A 150 -6.46 9.01 -15.44
CA SER A 150 -6.09 9.41 -16.80
C SER A 150 -7.29 9.64 -17.72
N LEU A 151 -8.46 9.10 -17.40
CA LEU A 151 -9.72 9.36 -18.10
C LEU A 151 -10.33 10.74 -17.76
N LYS A 152 -9.50 11.79 -17.63
CA LYS A 152 -9.92 13.11 -17.11
C LYS A 152 -11.10 13.71 -17.89
N GLU A 153 -11.04 13.70 -19.21
CA GLU A 153 -12.10 14.25 -20.06
C GLU A 153 -13.43 13.50 -19.88
N GLN A 154 -13.37 12.16 -19.77
CA GLN A 154 -14.54 11.35 -19.49
C GLN A 154 -15.11 11.64 -18.10
N ARG A 155 -14.24 11.82 -17.09
CA ARG A 155 -14.67 12.20 -15.73
C ARG A 155 -15.35 13.57 -15.69
N ILE A 156 -14.85 14.54 -16.46
CA ILE A 156 -15.49 15.87 -16.61
C ILE A 156 -16.86 15.76 -17.28
N ALA A 157 -17.00 14.93 -18.32
CA ALA A 157 -18.29 14.70 -18.97
C ALA A 157 -19.27 13.98 -18.03
N ALA A 158 -18.79 12.96 -17.32
CA ALA A 158 -19.58 12.17 -16.37
C ALA A 158 -20.09 13.03 -15.20
N SER A 159 -19.28 13.95 -14.65
CA SER A 159 -19.68 14.78 -13.51
C SER A 159 -20.83 15.76 -13.82
N LYS A 160 -21.07 16.06 -15.10
CA LYS A 160 -22.21 16.87 -15.56
C LYS A 160 -23.51 16.07 -15.67
N THR A 161 -23.41 14.74 -15.75
CA THR A 161 -24.54 13.83 -16.02
C THR A 161 -24.91 13.01 -14.80
N LEU A 162 -23.92 12.41 -14.14
CA LEU A 162 -24.08 11.56 -12.97
C LEU A 162 -24.13 12.41 -11.71
N LYS A 163 -25.11 12.10 -10.84
CA LYS A 163 -25.29 12.78 -9.55
C LYS A 163 -24.81 11.89 -8.41
N GLY A 164 -24.17 12.50 -7.42
CA GLY A 164 -23.80 11.86 -6.16
C GLY A 164 -24.71 12.29 -5.00
N PRO A 165 -24.48 11.75 -3.80
CA PRO A 165 -25.18 12.20 -2.60
C PRO A 165 -24.89 13.69 -2.31
N ASN A 166 -25.84 14.38 -1.68
CA ASN A 166 -25.66 15.78 -1.30
C ASN A 166 -24.71 15.87 -0.10
N ILE A 167 -23.51 16.40 -0.31
CA ILE A 167 -22.45 16.49 0.69
C ILE A 167 -22.76 17.64 1.67
N LYS A 168 -23.68 17.41 2.60
CA LYS A 168 -23.73 18.17 3.87
C LYS A 168 -23.09 17.30 4.93
N THR A 169 -21.78 17.45 5.11
CA THR A 169 -21.01 16.63 6.04
C THR A 169 -21.49 16.85 7.47
N CYS A 170 -21.81 15.76 8.17
CA CYS A 170 -22.21 15.78 9.58
C CYS A 170 -21.17 15.04 10.42
N ILE A 171 -19.89 15.34 10.22
CA ILE A 171 -18.82 14.81 11.07
C ILE A 171 -18.73 15.72 12.30
N LYS A 172 -19.31 15.26 13.42
CA LYS A 172 -19.39 16.02 14.67
C LYS A 172 -18.05 16.09 15.40
N ASP A 173 -17.32 14.98 15.45
CA ASP A 173 -16.01 14.88 16.09
C ASP A 173 -14.92 14.75 15.02
N LYS A 174 -14.27 15.87 14.69
CA LYS A 174 -13.20 15.93 13.71
C LYS A 174 -11.96 15.14 14.15
N ASN A 175 -11.61 15.20 15.44
CA ASN A 175 -10.40 14.56 15.95
C ASN A 175 -10.53 13.04 15.93
N ASN A 176 -11.70 12.52 16.33
CA ASN A 176 -11.97 11.10 16.21
C ASN A 176 -11.92 10.64 14.74
N PHE A 177 -12.51 11.40 13.81
CA PHE A 177 -12.45 11.06 12.39
C PHE A 177 -11.02 11.05 11.83
N ILE A 178 -10.18 12.03 12.21
CA ILE A 178 -8.76 12.05 11.84
C ILE A 178 -8.04 10.79 12.34
N GLU A 179 -8.28 10.38 13.58
CA GLU A 179 -7.71 9.16 14.15
C GLU A 179 -8.23 7.89 13.45
N GLU A 180 -9.52 7.84 13.10
CA GLU A 180 -10.08 6.73 12.31
C GLU A 180 -9.43 6.62 10.93
N VAL A 181 -9.21 7.75 10.23
CA VAL A 181 -8.49 7.77 8.95
C VAL A 181 -7.05 7.29 9.14
N ARG A 182 -6.37 7.72 10.20
CA ARG A 182 -4.99 7.30 10.51
C ARG A 182 -4.90 5.79 10.74
N ARG A 183 -5.82 5.23 11.52
CA ARG A 183 -5.90 3.78 11.80
C ARG A 183 -6.25 2.98 10.55
N ALA A 184 -7.21 3.48 9.75
CA ALA A 184 -7.57 2.89 8.46
C ALA A 184 -6.36 2.86 7.51
N LEU A 185 -5.61 3.95 7.41
CA LEU A 185 -4.37 4.05 6.64
C LEU A 185 -3.34 3.01 7.08
N TYR A 186 -3.10 2.88 8.39
CA TYR A 186 -2.12 1.94 8.89
C TYR A 186 -2.54 0.48 8.66
N LEU A 187 -3.81 0.14 8.87
CA LEU A 187 -4.33 -1.21 8.57
C LEU A 187 -4.32 -1.52 7.07
N GLY A 188 -4.70 -0.55 6.21
CA GLY A 188 -4.60 -0.69 4.76
C GLY A 188 -3.17 -0.97 4.32
N LYS A 189 -2.18 -0.28 4.92
CA LYS A 189 -0.76 -0.55 4.70
C LYS A 189 -0.36 -1.96 5.13
N ILE A 190 -0.78 -2.42 6.32
CA ILE A 190 -0.54 -3.80 6.77
C ILE A 190 -1.07 -4.82 5.75
N ILE A 191 -2.30 -4.64 5.27
CA ILE A 191 -2.93 -5.54 4.30
C ILE A 191 -2.21 -5.51 2.96
N SER A 192 -1.81 -4.33 2.46
CA SER A 192 -1.02 -4.18 1.24
C SER A 192 0.29 -4.97 1.30
N TYR A 193 1.03 -4.85 2.41
CA TYR A 193 2.30 -5.59 2.59
C TYR A 193 2.05 -7.08 2.80
N ALA A 194 0.99 -7.48 3.51
CA ALA A 194 0.61 -8.88 3.65
C ALA A 194 0.36 -9.53 2.28
N GLN A 195 -0.36 -8.86 1.38
CA GLN A 195 -0.59 -9.31 0.01
C GLN A 195 0.73 -9.39 -0.79
N GLY A 196 1.55 -8.34 -0.75
CA GLY A 196 2.83 -8.32 -1.47
C GLY A 196 3.82 -9.40 -1.01
N PHE A 197 3.93 -9.63 0.31
CA PHE A 197 4.77 -10.70 0.85
C PHE A 197 4.20 -12.10 0.57
N SER A 198 2.88 -12.25 0.56
CA SER A 198 2.24 -13.50 0.12
C SER A 198 2.56 -13.82 -1.34
N GLN A 199 2.56 -12.80 -2.21
CA GLN A 199 2.99 -12.95 -3.61
C GLN A 199 4.47 -13.32 -3.73
N LEU A 200 5.37 -12.70 -2.96
CA LEU A 200 6.78 -13.12 -2.91
C LEU A 200 6.92 -14.58 -2.53
N LYS A 201 6.12 -15.05 -1.56
CA LYS A 201 6.13 -16.44 -1.13
C LYS A 201 5.68 -17.38 -2.24
N ARG A 202 4.55 -17.07 -2.88
CA ARG A 202 4.03 -17.86 -4.01
C ARG A 202 5.01 -17.92 -5.18
N ALA A 203 5.67 -16.80 -5.47
CA ALA A 203 6.72 -16.74 -6.50
C ALA A 203 7.95 -17.57 -6.11
N SER A 204 8.39 -17.48 -4.86
CA SER A 204 9.52 -18.26 -4.35
C SER A 204 9.27 -19.77 -4.47
N GLU A 205 8.05 -20.22 -4.16
CA GLU A 205 7.62 -21.61 -4.33
C GLU A 205 7.63 -22.02 -5.82
N LYS A 206 6.94 -21.26 -6.68
CA LYS A 206 6.83 -21.57 -8.12
C LYS A 206 8.18 -21.62 -8.84
N TYR A 207 9.09 -20.70 -8.50
CA TYR A 207 10.38 -20.56 -9.18
C TYR A 207 11.55 -21.17 -8.39
N SER A 208 11.29 -21.82 -7.25
CA SER A 208 12.29 -22.42 -6.37
C SER A 208 13.43 -21.46 -5.99
N TRP A 209 13.08 -20.20 -5.69
CA TRP A 209 14.08 -19.16 -5.41
C TRP A 209 14.59 -19.14 -3.98
N ASN A 210 13.86 -19.78 -3.05
CA ASN A 210 14.17 -19.79 -1.61
C ASN A 210 14.42 -18.37 -1.07
N LEU A 211 13.47 -17.47 -1.33
CA LEU A 211 13.57 -16.07 -0.90
C LEU A 211 13.56 -15.95 0.63
N GLU A 212 14.48 -15.15 1.16
CA GLU A 212 14.57 -14.83 2.58
C GLU A 212 13.77 -13.55 2.87
N TYR A 213 12.50 -13.69 3.25
CA TYR A 213 11.58 -12.56 3.40
C TYR A 213 12.01 -11.55 4.47
N GLY A 214 12.63 -12.01 5.56
CA GLY A 214 13.22 -11.13 6.58
C GLY A 214 14.36 -10.28 6.01
N GLU A 215 15.21 -10.84 5.16
CA GLU A 215 16.28 -10.09 4.48
C GLU A 215 15.72 -9.10 3.45
N ILE A 216 14.65 -9.48 2.74
CA ILE A 216 13.93 -8.56 1.84
C ILE A 216 13.36 -7.37 2.63
N ALA A 217 12.72 -7.62 3.77
CA ALA A 217 12.21 -6.56 4.64
C ALA A 217 13.35 -5.66 5.15
N LYS A 218 14.49 -6.23 5.54
CA LYS A 218 15.65 -5.48 6.02
C LYS A 218 16.18 -4.47 5.00
N ILE A 219 16.30 -4.88 3.74
CA ILE A 219 16.83 -4.00 2.68
C ILE A 219 15.83 -2.94 2.23
N PHE A 220 14.55 -3.05 2.60
CA PHE A 220 13.55 -2.02 2.36
C PHE A 220 13.51 -0.96 3.48
N ARG A 221 14.21 -1.14 4.61
CA ARG A 221 14.20 -0.19 5.75
C ARG A 221 14.83 1.18 5.43
N SER A 222 15.70 1.27 4.42
CA SER A 222 16.33 2.53 4.00
C SER A 222 16.68 2.54 2.52
N GLY A 223 16.94 3.72 1.95
CA GLY A 223 17.34 3.94 0.56
C GLY A 223 16.24 3.77 -0.50
N CYS A 224 15.19 2.99 -0.22
CA CYS A 224 14.06 2.81 -1.14
C CYS A 224 12.90 3.78 -0.85
N ILE A 225 11.89 3.83 -1.73
CA ILE A 225 10.75 4.76 -1.61
C ILE A 225 9.83 4.38 -0.45
N ILE A 226 9.56 3.07 -0.29
CA ILE A 226 8.65 2.57 0.75
C ILE A 226 9.29 2.48 2.15
N ARG A 227 10.48 3.07 2.33
CA ARG A 227 11.22 3.02 3.60
C ARG A 227 10.40 3.60 4.75
N ALA A 228 10.31 2.84 5.83
CA ALA A 228 9.50 3.17 7.00
C ALA A 228 9.95 2.36 8.22
N ASN A 229 9.67 2.87 9.43
CA ASN A 229 9.84 2.10 10.67
C ASN A 229 8.98 0.83 10.67
N PHE A 230 7.87 0.82 9.91
CA PHE A 230 7.03 -0.34 9.64
C PHE A 230 7.82 -1.58 9.15
N LEU A 231 8.84 -1.40 8.31
CA LEU A 231 9.64 -2.51 7.76
C LEU A 231 10.49 -3.21 8.83
N GLN A 232 10.82 -2.49 9.90
CA GLN A 232 11.50 -3.08 11.06
C GLN A 232 10.57 -4.07 11.79
N LYS A 233 9.26 -3.79 11.85
CA LYS A 233 8.27 -4.73 12.42
C LYS A 233 8.13 -6.00 11.61
N ILE A 234 8.10 -5.88 10.28
CA ILE A 234 8.13 -7.07 9.39
C ILE A 234 9.41 -7.88 9.60
N THR A 235 10.56 -7.20 9.72
CA THR A 235 11.85 -7.86 9.98
C THR A 235 11.84 -8.62 11.30
N GLU A 236 11.31 -8.02 12.37
CA GLU A 236 11.19 -8.63 13.70
C GLU A 236 10.34 -9.90 13.64
N GLU A 237 9.20 -9.86 12.95
CA GLU A 237 8.31 -11.03 12.82
C GLU A 237 8.98 -12.20 12.09
N TYR A 238 9.64 -11.94 10.96
CA TYR A 238 10.39 -12.99 10.24
C TYR A 238 11.63 -13.48 11.00
N SER A 239 12.15 -12.71 11.96
CA SER A 239 13.25 -13.17 12.82
C SER A 239 12.79 -14.18 13.87
N CYS A 240 11.55 -14.04 14.36
CA CYS A 240 10.92 -14.97 15.29
C CYS A 240 10.45 -16.25 14.59
N ASN A 241 9.87 -16.12 13.40
CA ASN A 241 9.37 -17.24 12.62
C ASN A 241 9.66 -17.06 11.12
N LYS A 242 10.53 -17.90 10.57
CA LYS A 242 10.87 -17.86 9.14
C LYS A 242 9.77 -18.42 8.24
N THR A 243 8.83 -19.20 8.78
CA THR A 243 7.77 -19.90 8.04
C THR A 243 6.40 -19.26 8.25
N ILE A 244 6.36 -17.93 8.38
CA ILE A 244 5.10 -17.19 8.45
C ILE A 244 4.22 -17.52 7.23
N VAL A 245 2.96 -17.87 7.49
CA VAL A 245 1.98 -18.15 6.44
C VAL A 245 1.56 -16.85 5.76
N ASN A 246 1.21 -15.85 6.56
CA ASN A 246 0.82 -14.53 6.14
C ASN A 246 1.14 -13.52 7.26
N LEU A 247 1.55 -12.30 6.91
CA LEU A 247 1.89 -11.26 7.89
C LEU A 247 0.71 -10.93 8.82
N LEU A 248 -0.54 -11.00 8.37
CA LEU A 248 -1.72 -10.74 9.21
C LEU A 248 -1.85 -11.71 10.40
N LEU A 249 -1.20 -12.88 10.34
CA LEU A 249 -1.28 -13.90 11.38
C LEU A 249 -0.17 -13.78 12.42
N THR A 250 0.74 -12.81 12.29
CA THR A 250 1.81 -12.63 13.27
C THR A 250 1.31 -11.84 14.49
N PRO A 251 1.93 -11.99 15.68
CA PRO A 251 1.46 -11.36 16.90
C PRO A 251 1.28 -9.83 16.82
N TYR A 252 2.23 -9.10 16.22
CA TYR A 252 2.14 -7.64 16.10
C TYR A 252 1.03 -7.22 15.14
N PHE A 253 0.99 -7.79 13.93
CA PHE A 253 0.05 -7.36 12.90
C PHE A 253 -1.38 -7.82 13.16
N SER A 254 -1.58 -9.02 13.73
CA SER A 254 -2.93 -9.49 14.11
C SER A 254 -3.54 -8.61 15.21
N LYS A 255 -2.74 -8.19 16.20
CA LYS A 255 -3.19 -7.26 17.24
C LYS A 255 -3.69 -5.95 16.64
N ILE A 256 -2.89 -5.30 15.80
CA ILE A 256 -3.27 -4.03 15.15
C ILE A 256 -4.47 -4.22 14.24
N ALA A 257 -4.51 -5.30 13.45
CA ALA A 257 -5.63 -5.57 12.57
C ALA A 257 -6.95 -5.70 13.34
N ASN A 258 -6.96 -6.44 14.44
CA ASN A 258 -8.13 -6.57 15.31
C ASN A 258 -8.52 -5.24 15.98
N GLU A 259 -7.57 -4.40 16.36
CA GLU A 259 -7.85 -3.10 16.99
C GLU A 259 -8.36 -2.05 15.99
N TYR A 260 -7.88 -2.07 14.74
CA TYR A 260 -8.08 -0.98 13.78
C TYR A 260 -9.13 -1.29 12.71
N GLU A 261 -9.59 -2.54 12.61
CA GLU A 261 -10.60 -2.93 11.62
C GLU A 261 -11.89 -2.12 11.75
N ILE A 262 -12.32 -1.78 12.96
CA ILE A 262 -13.51 -0.95 13.18
C ILE A 262 -13.35 0.45 12.61
N SER A 263 -12.16 1.06 12.74
CA SER A 263 -11.86 2.36 12.14
C SER A 263 -11.90 2.28 10.61
N LEU A 264 -11.30 1.23 10.03
CA LEU A 264 -11.36 1.01 8.58
C LEU A 264 -12.80 0.83 8.09
N ARG A 265 -13.64 0.08 8.81
CA ARG A 265 -15.08 -0.06 8.50
C ARG A 265 -15.81 1.28 8.55
N ASN A 266 -15.60 2.05 9.61
CA ASN A 266 -16.25 3.34 9.78
C ASN A 266 -15.88 4.29 8.63
N ILE A 267 -14.60 4.35 8.27
CA ILE A 267 -14.14 5.14 7.12
C ILE A 267 -14.79 4.65 5.84
N VAL A 268 -14.86 3.34 5.58
CA VAL A 268 -15.50 2.81 4.38
C VAL A 268 -16.98 3.17 4.31
N ILE A 269 -17.71 3.01 5.42
CA ILE A 269 -19.13 3.36 5.51
C ILE A 269 -19.36 4.85 5.27
N GLN A 270 -18.59 5.74 5.92
CA GLN A 270 -18.74 7.18 5.72
C GLN A 270 -18.41 7.59 4.29
N SER A 271 -17.36 7.01 3.70
CA SER A 271 -16.93 7.33 2.34
C SER A 271 -18.01 6.95 1.33
N ILE A 272 -18.58 5.74 1.42
CA ILE A 272 -19.70 5.31 0.57
C ILE A 272 -20.90 6.22 0.78
N LYS A 273 -21.27 6.51 2.03
CA LYS A 273 -22.41 7.37 2.38
C LYS A 273 -22.31 8.75 1.74
N TYR A 274 -21.12 9.35 1.71
CA TYR A 274 -20.88 10.67 1.15
C TYR A 274 -20.34 10.66 -0.29
N GLY A 275 -20.30 9.50 -0.96
CA GLY A 275 -19.88 9.40 -2.36
C GLY A 275 -18.41 9.71 -2.60
N ILE A 276 -17.54 9.46 -1.61
CA ILE A 276 -16.09 9.62 -1.72
C ILE A 276 -15.46 8.29 -2.14
N SER A 277 -14.72 8.30 -3.25
CA SER A 277 -14.06 7.11 -3.79
C SER A 277 -12.81 6.75 -2.98
N ILE A 278 -12.78 5.53 -2.45
CA ILE A 278 -11.69 4.98 -1.61
C ILE A 278 -11.42 3.49 -1.95
N PRO A 279 -11.06 3.17 -3.21
CA PRO A 279 -11.00 1.81 -3.69
C PRO A 279 -9.99 0.94 -2.92
N THR A 280 -8.87 1.49 -2.46
CA THR A 280 -7.88 0.71 -1.72
C THR A 280 -8.30 0.44 -0.28
N PHE A 281 -8.95 1.37 0.42
CA PHE A 281 -9.56 1.08 1.72
C PHE A 281 -10.68 0.05 1.63
N ALA A 282 -11.54 0.15 0.61
CA ALA A 282 -12.61 -0.82 0.38
C ALA A 282 -12.02 -2.22 0.07
N ALA A 283 -11.02 -2.30 -0.81
CA ALA A 283 -10.34 -3.56 -1.11
C ALA A 283 -9.61 -4.15 0.11
N ALA A 284 -9.05 -3.30 0.97
CA ALA A 284 -8.40 -3.71 2.21
C ALA A 284 -9.39 -4.44 3.14
N ILE A 285 -10.53 -3.80 3.47
CA ILE A 285 -11.50 -4.41 4.39
C ILE A 285 -12.13 -5.67 3.79
N SER A 286 -12.43 -5.67 2.48
CA SER A 286 -12.95 -6.86 1.80
C SER A 286 -11.96 -8.01 1.80
N TYR A 287 -10.65 -7.73 1.59
CA TYR A 287 -9.61 -8.76 1.70
C TYR A 287 -9.52 -9.31 3.13
N TYR A 288 -9.48 -8.43 4.13
CA TYR A 288 -9.40 -8.81 5.54
C TYR A 288 -10.55 -9.74 5.94
N ASP A 289 -11.79 -9.36 5.62
CA ASP A 289 -12.98 -10.17 5.92
C ASP A 289 -13.01 -11.48 5.13
N SER A 290 -12.61 -11.47 3.85
CA SER A 290 -12.53 -12.68 3.05
C SER A 290 -11.49 -13.66 3.61
N TYR A 291 -10.32 -13.16 4.00
CA TYR A 291 -9.20 -13.98 4.47
C TYR A 291 -9.47 -14.65 5.82
N ARG A 292 -10.24 -14.00 6.72
CA ARG A 292 -10.61 -14.55 8.03
C ARG A 292 -11.90 -15.38 8.03
N THR A 293 -12.59 -15.47 6.89
CA THR A 293 -13.86 -16.19 6.78
C THR A 293 -13.61 -17.67 6.51
N VAL A 294 -14.08 -18.54 7.41
CA VAL A 294 -13.91 -20.00 7.28
C VAL A 294 -14.71 -20.56 6.10
N ASN A 295 -15.96 -20.13 5.94
CA ASN A 295 -16.87 -20.60 4.89
C ASN A 295 -17.30 -19.40 4.03
N SER A 296 -16.80 -19.31 2.80
CA SER A 296 -17.14 -18.23 1.87
C SER A 296 -18.33 -18.59 0.98
N SER A 297 -18.82 -17.60 0.22
CA SER A 297 -19.86 -17.79 -0.80
C SER A 297 -19.37 -18.55 -2.05
N ALA A 298 -18.12 -19.03 -2.06
CA ALA A 298 -17.57 -19.81 -3.18
C ALA A 298 -18.26 -21.16 -3.38
N ASN A 299 -18.98 -21.68 -2.37
CA ASN A 299 -19.82 -22.87 -2.52
C ASN A 299 -20.91 -22.68 -3.59
N LEU A 300 -21.55 -21.51 -3.66
CA LEU A 300 -22.55 -21.20 -4.69
C LEU A 300 -21.90 -21.07 -6.07
N ILE A 301 -20.73 -20.43 -6.17
CA ILE A 301 -19.97 -20.35 -7.43
C ILE A 301 -19.66 -21.77 -7.93
N GLN A 302 -19.23 -22.67 -7.05
CA GLN A 302 -18.97 -24.06 -7.41
C GLN A 302 -20.24 -24.79 -7.87
N ALA A 303 -21.36 -24.62 -7.17
CA ALA A 303 -22.65 -25.20 -7.58
C ALA A 303 -23.15 -24.66 -8.93
N GLN A 304 -22.99 -23.36 -9.17
CA GLN A 304 -23.32 -22.74 -10.46
C GLN A 304 -22.46 -23.32 -11.58
N ARG A 305 -21.15 -23.43 -11.37
CA ARG A 305 -20.24 -24.03 -12.36
C ARG A 305 -20.67 -25.44 -12.68
N ASP A 306 -20.79 -26.31 -11.67
CA ASP A 306 -21.25 -27.69 -11.85
C ASP A 306 -22.58 -27.80 -12.62
N TYR A 307 -23.50 -26.85 -12.41
CA TYR A 307 -24.77 -26.81 -13.12
C TYR A 307 -24.62 -26.55 -14.64
N PHE A 308 -23.68 -25.71 -15.08
CA PHE A 308 -23.51 -25.36 -16.49
C PHE A 308 -22.25 -25.94 -17.19
N GLY A 309 -21.27 -26.49 -16.45
CA GLY A 309 -20.05 -27.15 -16.96
C GLY A 309 -18.74 -26.82 -16.23
#